data_AF-A0A7C1R4Z5-F1
#
_entry.id   AF-A0A7C1R4Z5-F1
#
_cell.length_a   1.000
_cell.length_b   1.000
_cell.length_c   1.000
_cell.angle_alpha   90.00
_cell.angle_beta   90.00
_cell.angle_gamma   90.00
#
_symmetry.space_group_name_H-M   'P 1'
#
loop_
_entity.id
_entity.type
_entity.pdbx_description
1 polymer ?
#
loop_
_entity_poly.entity_id
_entity_poly.type
_entity_poly.pdbx_seq_one_letter_code
_entity_poly.pdbx_strand_id
1 'polypeptide(L)'
;MGLMVLLTVFGKWRVFWHEWLTSLDAKKIGIMYIVLAMVMLLRAVIEAGFMRAQQMLAVEQPGPLAPEHFGELFSTHGTIMIFFMAMPFLIGIINVVMPL
;
A
#
# COMPACT_ATOMS: atom_id res chain seq x y z
N MET A 1 -12.32 -3.82 8.64
CA MET A 1 -13.66 -3.45 9.17
C MET A 1 -13.72 -2.07 9.83
N GLY A 2 -12.66 -1.60 10.52
CA GLY A 2 -12.67 -0.31 11.23
C GLY A 2 -13.01 0.93 10.39
N LEU A 3 -12.49 1.05 9.15
CA LEU A 3 -12.77 2.21 8.28
C LEU A 3 -14.26 2.34 7.93
N MET A 4 -14.93 1.22 7.62
CA MET A 4 -16.36 1.21 7.28
C MET A 4 -17.23 1.61 8.48
N VAL A 5 -16.85 1.17 9.69
CA VAL A 5 -17.53 1.54 10.93
C VAL A 5 -17.37 3.04 11.20
N LEU A 6 -16.16 3.58 11.07
CA LEU A 6 -15.89 5.01 11.23
C LEU A 6 -16.71 5.86 10.24
N LEU A 7 -16.74 5.50 8.96
CA LEU A 7 -17.52 6.22 7.95
C LEU A 7 -19.03 6.21 8.24
N THR A 8 -19.53 5.12 8.82
CA THR A 8 -20.94 4.96 9.19
C THR A 8 -21.29 5.80 10.41
N VAL A 9 -20.46 5.76 11.47
CA VAL A 9 -20.67 6.55 12.69
C VAL A 9 -20.61 8.06 12.41
N PHE A 10 -19.68 8.50 11.56
CA PHE A 10 -19.55 9.92 11.20
C PHE A 10 -20.48 10.38 10.06
N GLY A 11 -21.29 9.48 9.48
CA GLY A 11 -22.23 9.82 8.40
C GLY A 11 -21.59 10.35 7.12
N LYS A 12 -20.29 10.10 6.88
CA LYS A 12 -19.53 10.72 5.77
C LYS A 12 -19.60 9.96 4.44
N TRP A 13 -20.49 8.98 4.33
CA TRP A 13 -20.67 8.18 3.10
C TRP A 13 -20.94 9.03 1.85
N ARG A 14 -21.77 10.08 1.97
CA ARG A 14 -22.11 10.95 0.83
C ARG A 14 -20.90 11.75 0.33
N VAL A 15 -20.11 12.29 1.25
CA VAL A 15 -18.88 13.05 0.95
C VAL A 15 -17.82 12.14 0.34
N PHE A 16 -17.62 10.97 0.94
CA PHE A 16 -16.65 10.00 0.43
C PHE A 16 -16.98 9.55 -1.00
N TRP A 17 -18.26 9.30 -1.29
CA TRP A 17 -18.69 8.92 -2.63
C TRP A 17 -18.55 10.06 -3.64
N HIS A 18 -19.20 11.20 -3.40
CA HIS A 18 -19.28 12.27 -4.39
C HIS A 18 -18.00 13.10 -4.52
N GLU A 19 -17.28 13.35 -3.43
CA GLU A 19 -16.13 14.26 -3.48
C GLU A 19 -14.80 13.57 -3.74
N TRP A 20 -14.69 12.26 -3.46
CA TRP A 20 -13.44 11.51 -3.57
C TRP A 20 -13.55 10.39 -4.61
N LEU A 21 -14.38 9.37 -4.38
CA LEU A 21 -14.42 8.19 -5.24
C LEU A 21 -14.82 8.50 -6.68
N THR A 22 -15.82 9.36 -6.87
CA THR A 22 -16.27 9.77 -8.21
C THR A 22 -15.69 11.11 -8.65
N SER A 23 -14.58 11.55 -8.04
CA SER A 23 -13.98 12.83 -8.38
C SER A 23 -13.31 12.81 -9.74
N LEU A 24 -13.47 13.90 -10.51
CA LEU A 24 -12.77 14.16 -11.77
C LEU A 24 -11.57 15.11 -11.58
N ASP A 25 -11.35 15.61 -10.37
CA ASP A 25 -10.23 16.50 -10.06
C ASP A 25 -8.93 15.70 -9.98
N ALA A 26 -8.00 15.98 -10.88
CA ALA A 26 -6.70 15.31 -10.95
C ALA A 26 -5.90 15.43 -9.65
N LYS A 27 -6.01 16.54 -8.92
CA LYS A 27 -5.32 16.69 -7.62
C LYS A 27 -5.87 15.70 -6.60
N LYS A 28 -7.19 15.52 -6.57
CA LYS A 28 -7.84 14.55 -5.67
C LYS A 28 -7.49 13.11 -6.04
N ILE A 29 -7.48 12.79 -7.34
CA ILE A 29 -7.04 11.48 -7.83
C ILE A 29 -5.57 11.23 -7.44
N GLY A 30 -4.70 12.22 -7.61
CA GLY A 30 -3.30 12.12 -7.23
C GLY A 30 -3.10 11.90 -5.72
N ILE A 31 -3.87 12.59 -4.88
CA ILE A 31 -3.87 12.35 -3.42
C ILE A 31 -4.30 10.91 -3.10
N MET A 32 -5.35 10.39 -3.74
CA MET A 32 -5.79 9.01 -3.52
C MET A 32 -4.71 7.98 -3.91
N TYR A 33 -3.98 8.22 -5.00
CA TYR A 33 -2.87 7.36 -5.43
C TYR A 33 -1.70 7.38 -4.44
N ILE A 34 -1.32 8.56 -3.94
CA ILE A 34 -0.27 8.68 -2.92
C ILE A 34 -0.69 7.96 -1.64
N VAL A 35 -1.93 8.15 -1.18
CA VAL A 35 -2.44 7.47 0.02
C VAL A 35 -2.38 5.95 -0.15
N LEU A 36 -2.82 5.43 -1.31
CA LEU A 36 -2.72 4.00 -1.63
C LEU A 36 -1.26 3.52 -1.56
N ALA A 37 -0.34 4.25 -2.20
CA ALA A 37 1.08 3.90 -2.22
C ALA A 37 1.68 3.87 -0.81
N MET A 38 1.31 4.81 0.07
CA MET A 38 1.79 4.85 1.46
C MET A 38 1.27 3.66 2.28
N VAL A 39 0.01 3.27 2.11
CA VAL A 39 -0.56 2.08 2.76
C VAL A 39 0.16 0.81 2.28
N MET A 40 0.43 0.72 0.98
CA MET A 40 1.12 -0.42 0.38
C MET A 40 2.61 -0.46 0.76
N LEU A 41 3.25 0.69 0.96
CA LEU A 41 4.60 0.79 1.50
C LEU A 41 4.67 0.21 2.92
N LEU A 42 3.72 0.54 3.80
CA LEU A 42 3.68 -0.02 5.15
C LEU A 42 3.58 -1.55 5.11
N ARG A 43 2.73 -2.09 4.23
CA ARG A 43 2.64 -3.54 4.01
C ARG A 43 3.99 -4.12 3.54
N ALA A 44 4.60 -3.54 2.50
CA ALA A 44 5.86 -4.04 1.94
C ALA A 44 7.03 -3.96 2.94
N VAL A 45 7.05 -2.96 3.83
CA VAL A 45 8.04 -2.83 4.90
C VAL A 45 7.90 -3.96 5.92
N ILE A 46 6.66 -4.35 6.26
CA ILE A 46 6.41 -5.50 7.14
C ILE A 46 6.94 -6.79 6.48
N GLU A 47 6.64 -7.02 5.20
CA GLU A 47 7.13 -8.19 4.44
C GLU A 47 8.66 -8.21 4.35
N ALA A 48 9.28 -7.06 4.09
CA ALA A 48 10.74 -6.91 4.09
C ALA A 48 11.33 -7.22 5.48
N GLY A 49 10.67 -6.78 6.55
CA GLY A 49 11.04 -7.08 7.92
C GLY A 49 11.07 -8.59 8.19
N PHE A 50 10.03 -9.32 7.78
CA PHE A 50 9.98 -10.78 7.90
C PHE A 50 11.08 -11.46 7.07
N MET A 51 11.31 -11.03 5.84
CA MET A 51 12.37 -11.60 5.00
C MET A 51 13.76 -11.37 5.60
N ARG A 52 14.02 -10.19 6.18
CA ARG A 52 15.28 -9.89 6.86
C ARG A 52 15.43 -10.67 8.17
N ALA A 53 14.36 -10.77 8.95
CA ALA A 53 14.36 -11.59 10.17
C ALA A 53 14.64 -13.06 9.86
N GLN A 54 14.05 -13.62 8.80
CA GLN A 54 14.35 -14.97 8.33
C GLN A 54 15.84 -15.13 8.00
N GLN A 55 16.42 -14.21 7.21
CA GLN A 55 17.84 -14.26 6.83
C GLN A 55 18.78 -14.17 8.06
N MET A 56 18.40 -13.42 9.09
CA MET A 56 19.19 -13.28 10.32
C MET A 56 19.09 -14.50 11.23
N LEU A 57 17.89 -15.11 11.34
CA LEU A 57 17.63 -16.21 12.27
C LEU A 57 17.95 -17.59 11.67
N ALA A 58 17.98 -17.69 10.33
CA ALA A 58 18.20 -18.95 9.62
C ALA A 58 19.69 -19.29 9.39
N VAL A 59 20.62 -18.61 10.06
CA VAL A 59 22.07 -18.77 9.83
C VAL A 59 22.59 -20.12 10.33
N GLU A 60 22.17 -20.54 11.54
CA GLU A 60 22.63 -21.78 12.17
C GLU A 60 21.50 -22.78 12.47
N GLN A 61 20.26 -22.41 12.20
CA GLN A 61 19.07 -23.22 12.47
C GLN A 61 18.00 -22.97 11.40
N PRO A 62 16.99 -23.84 11.24
CA PRO A 62 15.84 -23.54 10.40
C PRO A 62 15.17 -22.24 10.88
N GLY A 63 15.07 -21.25 9.99
CA GLY A 63 14.41 -19.98 10.32
C GLY A 63 12.90 -20.14 10.57
N PRO A 64 12.23 -19.11 11.11
CA PRO A 64 10.80 -19.17 11.46
C PRO A 64 9.85 -19.37 10.26
N LEU A 65 10.29 -19.11 9.03
CA LEU A 65 9.48 -19.25 7.82
C LEU A 65 9.85 -20.51 7.04
N ALA A 66 8.83 -21.24 6.57
CA ALA A 66 9.01 -22.29 5.57
C ALA A 66 9.50 -21.71 4.22
N PRO A 67 10.30 -22.45 3.43
CA PRO A 67 10.83 -21.97 2.16
C PRO A 67 9.77 -21.46 1.18
N GLU A 68 8.62 -22.15 1.11
CA GLU A 68 7.50 -21.79 0.24
C GLU A 68 6.93 -20.43 0.62
N HIS A 69 6.70 -20.21 1.92
CA HIS A 69 6.15 -18.96 2.42
C HIS A 69 7.14 -17.79 2.28
N PHE A 70 8.45 -18.05 2.41
CA PHE A 70 9.46 -17.04 2.07
C PHE A 70 9.40 -16.65 0.60
N GLY A 71 9.21 -17.62 -0.31
CA GLY A 71 9.02 -17.37 -1.74
C GLY A 71 7.79 -16.52 -2.05
N GLU A 72 6.67 -16.79 -1.36
CA GLU A 72 5.44 -15.98 -1.45
C GLU A 72 5.67 -14.53 -1.01
N LEU A 73 6.32 -14.33 0.16
CA LEU A 73 6.65 -13.00 0.67
C LEU A 73 7.58 -12.24 -0.27
N PHE A 74 8.58 -12.92 -0.85
CA PHE A 74 9.50 -12.29 -1.80
C PHE A 74 8.79 -11.84 -3.08
N SER A 75 7.94 -12.71 -3.65
CA SER A 75 7.18 -12.40 -4.86
C SER A 75 6.20 -11.25 -4.60
N THR A 76 5.42 -11.33 -3.53
CA THR A 76 4.43 -10.30 -3.18
C THR A 76 5.09 -8.96 -2.86
N HIS A 77 6.20 -8.95 -2.12
CA HIS A 77 6.97 -7.74 -1.84
C HIS A 77 7.40 -7.04 -3.13
N GLY A 78 7.97 -7.77 -4.09
CA GLY A 78 8.39 -7.23 -5.38
C GLY A 78 7.22 -6.64 -6.17
N THR A 79 6.09 -7.37 -6.26
CA THR A 79 4.88 -6.90 -6.94
C THR A 79 4.34 -5.62 -6.31
N ILE A 80 4.30 -5.54 -4.97
CA ILE A 80 3.81 -4.36 -4.25
C ILE A 80 4.72 -3.16 -4.51
N MET A 81 6.03 -3.34 -4.36
CA MET A 81 6.98 -2.23 -4.45
C MET A 81 6.95 -1.54 -5.81
N ILE A 82 6.79 -2.29 -6.90
CA ILE A 82 6.72 -1.71 -8.26
C ILE A 82 5.31 -1.25 -8.60
N PHE A 83 4.33 -2.16 -8.58
CA PHE A 83 3.02 -1.88 -9.16
C PHE A 83 2.09 -1.10 -8.24
N PHE A 84 2.25 -1.22 -6.92
CA PHE A 84 1.32 -0.65 -5.95
C PHE A 84 1.95 0.45 -5.08
N MET A 85 3.27 0.56 -5.05
CA MET A 85 3.99 1.64 -4.37
C MET A 85 4.60 2.61 -5.39
N ALA A 86 5.62 2.20 -6.16
CA ALA A 86 6.36 3.12 -7.03
C ALA A 86 5.48 3.74 -8.12
N MET A 87 4.74 2.92 -8.87
CA MET A 87 3.90 3.40 -9.97
C MET A 87 2.79 4.35 -9.49
N PRO A 88 1.96 4.02 -8.48
CA PRO A 88 0.93 4.94 -7.99
C PRO A 88 1.52 6.17 -7.32
N PHE A 89 2.65 6.05 -6.60
CA PHE A 89 3.29 7.20 -5.96
C PHE A 89 3.77 8.23 -6.99
N LEU A 90 4.47 7.77 -8.04
CA LEU A 90 4.97 8.65 -9.10
C LEU A 90 3.82 9.28 -9.89
N ILE A 91 2.83 8.48 -10.30
CA ILE A 91 1.66 8.99 -11.04
C ILE A 91 0.86 9.95 -10.14
N GLY A 92 0.76 9.65 -8.84
CA GLY A 92 0.08 10.51 -7.88
C GLY A 92 0.75 11.87 -7.73
N ILE A 93 2.09 11.90 -7.64
CA ILE A 93 2.86 13.16 -7.64
C ILE A 93 2.64 13.93 -8.93
N ILE A 94 2.72 13.26 -10.08
CA ILE A 94 2.49 13.88 -11.39
C ILE A 94 1.10 14.52 -11.44
N ASN A 95 0.05 13.81 -11.02
CA ASN A 95 -1.33 14.33 -11.01
C ASN A 95 -1.55 15.50 -10.04
N VAL A 96 -0.77 15.61 -8.97
CA VAL A 96 -0.85 16.73 -8.01
C VAL A 96 -0.08 17.95 -8.50
N VAL A 97 1.13 17.75 -9.04
CA VAL A 97 2.09 18.81 -9.35
C VAL A 97 1.91 19.35 -10.76
N MET A 98 1.59 18.49 -11.73
CA MET A 98 1.40 18.91 -13.11
C MET A 98 0.07 19.68 -13.23
N PRO A 99 0.10 20.94 -13.69
CA PRO A 99 -1.13 21.67 -13.97
C PRO A 99 -1.84 21.00 -15.15
N LEU A 100 -3.09 20.58 -14.94
CA LEU A 100 -4.04 20.28 -16.01
C LEU A 100 -4.80 21.54 -16.43
#